data_AF-A0A948UAC2-F1
#
_entry.id   AF-A0A948UAC2-F1
#
_cell.length_a   1.000
_cell.length_b   1.000
_cell.length_c   1.000
_cell.angle_alpha   90.00
_cell.angle_beta   90.00
_cell.angle_gamma   90.00
#
_symmetry.space_group_name_H-M   'P 1'
#
loop_
_entity.id
_entity.type
_entity.pdbx_description
1 polymer ?
#
loop_
_entity_poly.entity_id
_entity_poly.type
_entity_poly.pdbx_seq_one_letter_code
_entity_poly.pdbx_strand_id
1 'polypeptide(L)'
;MQPPDRKRLARLQRLERIRAIAKQTAAAEAAEAEGTLAQLLALAERTGRLADDYAARRDIADAGALQQLAQFREGLAVVSRGTLADAARARTHAALKLQQLSEAERRRQAVDDRARAEAKALAAHGGQAPVGPRKPLGTGLE
;
A
#
# COMPACT_ATOMS: atom_id res chain seq x y z
N MET A 1 -39.28 11.74 8.17
CA MET A 1 -37.98 12.45 8.18
C MET A 1 -37.00 11.63 9.02
N GLN A 2 -35.98 10.98 8.43
CA GLN A 2 -34.98 10.25 9.26
C GLN A 2 -34.21 11.26 10.12
N PRO A 3 -33.86 10.92 11.38
CA PRO A 3 -33.07 11.81 12.22
C PRO A 3 -31.72 12.12 11.53
N PRO A 4 -31.25 13.38 11.58
CA PRO A 4 -30.08 13.86 10.83
C PRO A 4 -28.83 12.99 11.02
N ASP A 5 -28.68 12.37 12.20
CA ASP A 5 -27.56 11.52 12.57
C ASP A 5 -27.49 10.21 11.76
N ARG A 6 -28.63 9.60 11.40
CA ARG A 6 -28.64 8.37 10.59
C ARG A 6 -28.14 8.61 9.16
N LYS A 7 -28.47 9.77 8.58
CA LYS A 7 -27.98 10.16 7.24
C LYS A 7 -26.47 10.42 7.25
N ARG A 8 -25.96 11.04 8.32
CA ARG A 8 -24.53 11.29 8.51
C ARG A 8 -23.75 9.98 8.64
N LEU A 9 -24.23 9.03 9.44
CA LEU A 9 -23.64 7.69 9.56
C LEU A 9 -23.60 6.97 8.20
N ALA A 10 -24.71 6.98 7.45
CA ALA A 10 -24.76 6.36 6.12
C ALA A 10 -23.76 6.99 5.13
N ARG A 11 -23.49 8.29 5.23
CA ARG A 11 -22.47 8.98 4.43
C ARG A 11 -21.06 8.54 4.85
N LEU A 12 -20.78 8.41 6.15
CA LEU A 12 -19.49 7.94 6.66
C LEU A 12 -19.21 6.49 6.22
N GLN A 13 -20.21 5.61 6.25
CA GLN A 13 -20.07 4.22 5.78
C GLN A 13 -19.80 4.13 4.27
N ARG A 14 -20.39 5.03 3.45
CA ARG A 14 -20.05 5.11 2.02
C ARG A 14 -18.62 5.60 1.82
N LEU A 15 -18.20 6.60 2.60
CA LEU A 15 -16.83 7.10 2.54
C LEU A 15 -15.82 6.03 2.96
N GLU A 16 -16.11 5.24 4.00
CA GLU A 16 -15.25 4.12 4.43
C GLU A 16 -15.06 3.13 3.28
N ARG A 17 -16.14 2.73 2.60
CA ARG A 17 -16.06 1.84 1.43
C ARG A 17 -15.18 2.39 0.32
N ILE A 18 -15.33 3.68 -0.02
CA ILE A 18 -14.47 4.34 -1.01
C ILE A 18 -13.01 4.33 -0.56
N ARG A 19 -12.74 4.58 0.73
CA ARG A 19 -11.38 4.54 1.29
C ARG A 19 -10.80 3.13 1.33
N ALA A 20 -11.64 2.11 1.55
CA ALA A 20 -11.23 0.71 1.49
C ALA A 20 -10.76 0.32 0.08
N ILE A 21 -11.52 0.72 -0.95
CA ILE A 21 -11.12 0.52 -2.35
C ILE A 21 -9.82 1.26 -2.65
N ALA A 22 -9.71 2.53 -2.25
CA ALA A 22 -8.50 3.31 -2.46
C ALA A 22 -7.27 2.70 -1.76
N LYS A 23 -7.43 2.15 -0.54
CA LYS A 23 -6.38 1.39 0.15
C LYS A 23 -5.99 0.16 -0.68
N GLN A 24 -6.96 -0.61 -1.16
CA GLN A 24 -6.70 -1.82 -1.93
C GLN A 24 -5.94 -1.51 -3.22
N THR A 25 -6.33 -0.46 -3.94
CA THR A 25 -5.60 0.01 -5.13
C THR A 25 -4.17 0.41 -4.79
N ALA A 26 -3.97 1.22 -3.74
CA ALA A 26 -2.63 1.61 -3.31
C ALA A 26 -1.77 0.40 -2.88
N ALA A 27 -2.38 -0.63 -2.30
CA ALA A 27 -1.69 -1.86 -1.91
C ALA A 27 -1.25 -2.68 -3.14
N ALA A 28 -2.12 -2.79 -4.16
CA ALA A 28 -1.78 -3.45 -5.41
C ALA A 28 -0.63 -2.72 -6.13
N GLU A 29 -0.71 -1.40 -6.25
CA GLU A 29 0.34 -0.58 -6.88
C GLU A 29 1.68 -0.68 -6.13
N ALA A 30 1.66 -0.73 -4.79
CA ALA A 30 2.86 -0.95 -3.99
C ALA A 30 3.48 -2.33 -4.25
N ALA A 31 2.65 -3.38 -4.25
CA ALA A 31 3.11 -4.75 -4.52
C ALA A 31 3.70 -4.89 -5.94
N GLU A 32 3.09 -4.27 -6.96
CA GLU A 32 3.62 -4.25 -8.32
C GLU A 32 4.98 -3.53 -8.41
N ALA A 33 5.13 -2.40 -7.72
CA ALA A 33 6.39 -1.65 -7.68
C ALA A 33 7.51 -2.44 -6.97
N GLU A 34 7.19 -3.08 -5.84
CA GLU A 34 8.14 -3.96 -5.14
C GLU A 34 8.51 -5.18 -5.98
N GLY A 35 7.53 -5.80 -6.66
CA GLY A 35 7.77 -6.91 -7.57
C GLY A 35 8.70 -6.54 -8.72
N THR A 36 8.51 -5.35 -9.30
CA THR A 36 9.40 -4.82 -10.35
C THR A 36 10.82 -4.62 -9.83
N LEU A 37 10.97 -4.03 -8.63
CA LEU A 37 12.28 -3.88 -7.99
C LEU A 37 12.96 -5.24 -7.78
N ALA A 38 12.24 -6.23 -7.27
CA ALA A 38 12.77 -7.57 -7.04
C ALA A 38 13.26 -8.23 -8.34
N GLN A 39 12.50 -8.10 -9.44
CA GLN A 39 12.89 -8.60 -10.75
C GLN A 39 14.17 -7.93 -11.27
N LEU A 40 14.30 -6.62 -11.14
CA LEU A 40 15.49 -5.89 -11.57
C LEU A 40 16.73 -6.27 -10.74
N LEU A 41 16.57 -6.43 -9.42
CA LEU A 41 17.68 -6.90 -8.57
C LEU A 41 18.12 -8.31 -8.94
N ALA A 42 17.17 -9.23 -9.17
CA ALA A 42 17.48 -10.59 -9.59
C ALA A 42 18.17 -10.62 -10.97
N LEU A 43 17.75 -9.76 -11.90
CA LEU A 43 18.39 -9.64 -13.21
C LEU A 43 19.81 -9.06 -13.11
N ALA A 44 20.02 -8.02 -12.30
CA ALA A 44 21.34 -7.45 -12.06
C ALA A 44 22.30 -8.47 -11.44
N GLU A 45 21.82 -9.25 -10.46
CA GLU A 45 22.62 -10.29 -9.81
C GLU A 45 22.98 -11.41 -10.79
N ARG A 46 22.00 -11.91 -11.57
CA ARG A 46 22.23 -12.97 -12.55
C ARG A 46 23.21 -12.53 -13.64
N THR A 47 23.09 -11.29 -14.13
CA THR A 47 23.99 -10.75 -15.15
C THR A 47 25.41 -10.51 -14.60
N GLY A 48 25.52 -10.07 -13.34
CA GLY A 48 26.80 -9.96 -12.64
C GLY A 48 27.50 -11.31 -12.51
N ARG A 49 26.79 -12.33 -12.00
CA ARG A 49 27.30 -13.71 -11.90
C ARG A 49 27.79 -14.24 -13.24
N LEU A 50 27.02 -14.01 -14.31
CA LEU A 50 27.41 -14.43 -15.65
C LEU A 50 28.71 -13.74 -16.09
N ALA A 51 28.84 -12.44 -15.86
CA ALA A 51 30.06 -11.69 -16.20
C ALA A 51 31.29 -12.23 -15.45
N ASP A 52 31.14 -12.55 -14.16
CA ASP A 52 32.19 -13.13 -13.33
C ASP A 52 32.60 -14.53 -13.81
N ASP A 53 31.62 -15.39 -14.13
CA ASP A 53 31.86 -16.74 -14.66
C ASP A 53 32.66 -16.69 -15.97
N TYR A 54 32.32 -15.76 -16.87
CA TYR A 54 33.07 -15.55 -18.11
C TYR A 54 34.44 -14.92 -17.88
N ALA A 55 34.60 -14.07 -16.85
CA ALA A 55 35.90 -13.51 -16.48
C ALA A 55 36.86 -14.57 -15.90
N ALA A 56 36.31 -15.60 -15.25
CA ALA A 56 37.10 -16.68 -14.65
C ALA A 56 37.58 -17.73 -15.67
N ARG A 57 37.07 -17.73 -16.91
CA ARG A 57 37.47 -18.67 -17.95
C ARG A 57 38.93 -18.48 -18.35
N ARG A 58 39.65 -19.60 -18.47
CA ARG A 58 41.09 -19.64 -18.83
C ARG A 58 41.37 -20.53 -20.04
N ASP A 59 40.36 -21.24 -20.53
CA ASP A 59 40.40 -22.23 -21.62
C ASP A 59 40.22 -21.58 -22.99
N ILE A 60 40.98 -20.53 -23.28
CA ILE A 60 40.85 -19.76 -24.53
C ILE A 60 41.88 -20.24 -25.54
N ALA A 61 41.39 -20.69 -26.70
CA ALA A 61 42.20 -21.34 -27.73
C ALA A 61 43.11 -20.38 -28.53
N ASP A 62 42.66 -19.14 -28.74
CA ASP A 62 43.40 -18.15 -29.54
C ASP A 62 43.07 -16.69 -29.15
N ALA A 63 43.80 -15.75 -29.75
CA ALA A 63 43.65 -14.32 -29.50
C ALA A 63 42.29 -13.75 -29.97
N GLY A 64 41.68 -14.32 -31.02
CA GLY A 64 40.38 -13.88 -31.52
C GLY A 64 39.26 -14.23 -30.55
N ALA A 65 39.27 -15.46 -30.03
CA ALA A 65 38.37 -15.92 -28.98
C ALA A 65 38.52 -15.09 -27.69
N LEU A 66 39.75 -14.70 -27.33
CA LEU A 66 40.00 -13.80 -26.20
C LEU A 66 39.35 -12.42 -26.41
N GLN A 67 39.49 -11.84 -27.60
CA GLN A 67 38.90 -10.54 -27.92
C GLN A 67 37.36 -10.59 -27.91
N GLN A 68 36.76 -11.66 -28.45
CA GLN A 68 35.31 -11.86 -28.41
C GLN A 68 34.79 -11.99 -26.97
N LEU A 69 35.48 -12.77 -26.13
CA LEU A 69 35.14 -12.91 -24.72
C LEU A 69 35.22 -11.57 -23.97
N ALA A 70 36.26 -10.77 -24.24
CA ALA A 70 36.41 -9.45 -23.64
C ALA A 70 35.27 -8.50 -24.01
N GLN A 71 34.86 -8.46 -25.29
CA GLN A 71 33.73 -7.65 -25.75
C GLN A 71 32.41 -8.11 -25.14
N PHE A 72 32.18 -9.42 -25.08
CA PHE A 72 30.99 -9.99 -24.47
C PHE A 72 30.89 -9.65 -22.98
N ARG A 73 32.00 -9.78 -22.24
CA ARG A 73 32.06 -9.41 -20.81
C ARG A 73 31.77 -7.93 -20.60
N GLU A 74 32.33 -7.04 -21.42
CA GLU A 74 32.04 -5.61 -21.31
C GLU A 74 30.55 -5.34 -21.59
N GLY A 75 29.96 -6.01 -22.58
CA GLY A 75 28.51 -5.95 -22.83
C GLY A 75 27.68 -6.37 -21.62
N LEU A 76 28.02 -7.49 -20.97
CA LEU A 76 27.35 -7.92 -19.74
C LEU A 76 27.52 -6.92 -18.58
N ALA A 77 28.71 -6.33 -18.44
CA ALA A 77 28.98 -5.33 -17.42
C ALA A 77 28.16 -4.05 -17.67
N VAL A 78 28.02 -3.60 -18.92
CA VAL A 78 27.15 -2.48 -19.29
C VAL A 78 25.69 -2.79 -18.94
N VAL A 79 25.19 -3.98 -19.30
CA VAL A 79 23.81 -4.39 -18.98
C VAL A 79 23.60 -4.42 -17.46
N SER A 80 24.51 -5.04 -16.70
CA SER A 80 24.42 -5.13 -15.25
C SER A 80 24.39 -3.75 -14.59
N ARG A 81 25.29 -2.82 -14.99
CA ARG A 81 25.29 -1.44 -14.50
C ARG A 81 23.98 -0.71 -14.84
N GLY A 82 23.47 -0.90 -16.06
CA GLY A 82 22.18 -0.35 -16.48
C GLY A 82 21.03 -0.86 -15.61
N THR A 83 20.94 -2.19 -15.42
CA THR A 83 19.91 -2.80 -14.58
C THR A 83 20.01 -2.36 -13.11
N LEU A 84 21.21 -2.15 -12.58
CA LEU A 84 21.40 -1.59 -11.23
C LEU A 84 20.89 -0.15 -11.13
N ALA A 85 21.16 0.68 -12.14
CA ALA A 85 20.61 2.03 -12.21
C ALA A 85 19.07 2.00 -12.30
N ASP A 86 18.50 1.05 -13.03
CA ASP A 86 17.06 0.86 -13.14
C ASP A 86 16.46 0.40 -11.81
N ALA A 87 17.12 -0.54 -11.12
CA ALA A 87 16.73 -0.99 -9.79
C ALA A 87 16.76 0.16 -8.77
N ALA A 88 17.73 1.06 -8.86
CA ALA A 88 17.77 2.25 -8.00
C ALA A 88 16.55 3.16 -8.24
N ARG A 89 16.16 3.39 -9.49
CA ARG A 89 14.94 4.16 -9.82
C ARG A 89 13.67 3.44 -9.37
N ALA A 90 13.59 2.12 -9.58
CA ALA A 90 12.49 1.28 -9.13
C ALA A 90 12.36 1.28 -7.60
N ARG A 91 13.48 1.31 -6.86
CA ARG A 91 13.49 1.41 -5.39
C ARG A 91 12.85 2.71 -4.92
N THR A 92 13.22 3.84 -5.52
CA THR A 92 12.61 5.13 -5.21
C THR A 92 11.11 5.11 -5.52
N HIS A 93 10.71 4.53 -6.64
CA HIS A 93 9.29 4.38 -6.99
C HIS A 93 8.52 3.50 -6.00
N ALA A 94 9.06 2.34 -5.63
CA ALA A 94 8.47 1.44 -4.65
C ALA A 94 8.31 2.12 -3.28
N ALA A 95 9.32 2.87 -2.83
CA ALA A 95 9.25 3.65 -1.59
C ALA A 95 8.11 4.69 -1.62
N LEU A 96 7.94 5.40 -2.75
CA LEU A 96 6.83 6.34 -2.92
C LEU A 96 5.47 5.62 -2.86
N LYS A 97 5.34 4.45 -3.48
CA LYS A 97 4.10 3.65 -3.43
C LYS A 97 3.78 3.15 -2.03
N LEU A 98 4.78 2.70 -1.27
CA LEU A 98 4.60 2.33 0.13
C LEU A 98 4.16 3.51 1.00
N GLN A 99 4.71 4.71 0.75
CA GLN A 99 4.25 5.92 1.44
C GLN A 99 2.79 6.24 1.10
N GLN A 100 2.39 6.13 -0.17
CA GLN A 100 1.01 6.33 -0.62
C GLN A 100 0.05 5.33 0.03
N LEU A 101 0.45 4.06 0.15
CA LEU A 101 -0.29 3.03 0.87
C LEU A 101 -0.46 3.41 2.35
N SER A 102 0.61 3.80 3.04
CA SER A 102 0.56 4.25 4.44
C SER A 102 -0.39 5.45 4.64
N GLU A 103 -0.39 6.41 3.72
CA GLU A 103 -1.34 7.52 3.73
C GLU A 103 -2.79 7.07 3.51
N ALA A 104 -3.03 6.14 2.57
CA ALA A 104 -4.35 5.59 2.32
C ALA A 104 -4.89 4.82 3.54
N GLU A 105 -4.04 4.05 4.21
CA GLU A 105 -4.37 3.36 5.45
C GLU A 105 -4.77 4.31 6.57
N ARG A 106 -3.95 5.36 6.80
CA ARG A 106 -4.27 6.40 7.80
C ARG A 106 -5.58 7.10 7.50
N ARG A 107 -5.83 7.45 6.23
CA ARG A 107 -7.10 8.08 5.79
C ARG A 107 -8.30 7.16 6.00
N ARG A 108 -8.16 5.86 5.73
CA ARG A 108 -9.22 4.87 5.99
C ARG A 108 -9.49 4.76 7.49
N GLN A 109 -8.45 4.60 8.30
CA GLN A 109 -8.58 4.45 9.75
C GLN A 109 -9.31 5.65 10.36
N ALA A 110 -8.94 6.88 9.97
CA ALA A 110 -9.60 8.08 10.46
C ALA A 110 -11.11 8.14 10.12
N VAL A 111 -11.54 7.57 8.98
CA VAL A 111 -12.97 7.51 8.62
C VAL A 111 -13.69 6.42 9.40
N ASP A 112 -13.06 5.26 9.58
CA ASP A 112 -13.60 4.16 10.39
C ASP A 112 -13.80 4.60 11.85
N ASP A 113 -12.80 5.25 12.45
CA ASP A 113 -12.89 5.77 13.82
C ASP A 113 -14.04 6.76 13.99
N ARG A 114 -14.22 7.67 13.01
CA ARG A 114 -15.35 8.61 12.98
C ARG A 114 -16.70 7.90 12.85
N ALA A 115 -16.78 6.89 11.97
CA ALA A 115 -18.01 6.12 11.80
C ALA A 115 -18.38 5.35 13.08
N ARG A 116 -17.39 4.76 13.77
CA ARG A 116 -17.57 4.07 15.05
C ARG A 116 -18.00 5.02 16.16
N ALA A 117 -17.40 6.20 16.24
CA ALA A 117 -17.78 7.22 17.22
C ALA A 117 -19.24 7.69 17.00
N GLU A 118 -19.64 7.95 15.76
CA GLU A 118 -21.00 8.36 15.42
C GLU A 118 -22.03 7.24 15.72
N ALA A 119 -21.69 5.99 15.40
CA ALA A 119 -22.55 4.84 15.71
C ALA A 119 -22.75 4.66 17.22
N LYS A 120 -21.69 4.83 18.02
CA LYS A 120 -21.78 4.81 19.49
C LYS A 120 -22.64 5.94 20.03
N ALA A 121 -22.47 7.17 19.52
CA ALA A 121 -23.28 8.32 19.93
C ALA A 121 -24.77 8.11 19.64
N LEU A 122 -25.10 7.60 18.46
CA LEU A 122 -26.47 7.24 18.06
C LEU A 122 -27.09 6.16 18.97
N ALA A 123 -26.33 5.13 19.32
CA ALA A 123 -26.80 4.08 20.22
C ALA A 123 -27.07 4.61 21.64
N ALA A 124 -26.20 5.50 22.15
CA ALA A 124 -26.38 6.13 23.45
C ALA A 124 -27.63 7.05 23.50
N HIS A 125 -27.87 7.82 22.43
CA HIS A 125 -29.06 8.68 22.34
C HIS A 125 -30.35 7.87 22.16
N GLY A 126 -30.30 6.73 21.44
CA GLY A 126 -31.45 5.83 21.30
C GLY A 126 -31.85 5.11 22.59
N GLY A 127 -30.93 4.99 23.56
CA GLY A 127 -31.19 4.40 24.88
C GLY A 127 -31.76 5.39 25.92
N GLN A 128 -31.62 6.70 25.70
CA GLN A 128 -32.24 7.74 26.54
C GLN A 128 -33.63 8.06 26.00
N ALA A 129 -34.63 7.26 26.37
CA ALA A 129 -36.02 7.63 26.18
C ALA A 129 -36.34 8.93 26.97
N PRO A 130 -37.13 9.87 26.44
CA PRO A 130 -37.46 11.09 27.15
C PRO A 130 -38.32 10.71 28.37
N VAL A 131 -37.87 11.11 29.56
CA VAL A 131 -38.65 11.02 30.79
C VAL A 131 -39.92 11.82 30.57
N GLY A 132 -41.01 11.14 30.23
CA GLY A 132 -42.32 11.75 30.06
C GLY A 132 -42.76 12.48 31.34
N PRO A 133 -43.63 13.50 31.23
CA PRO A 133 -44.00 14.33 32.36
C PRO A 133 -44.58 13.45 33.49
N ARG A 134 -43.95 13.52 34.67
CA ARG A 134 -44.43 12.86 35.88
C ARG A 134 -45.84 13.35 36.18
N LYS A 135 -46.82 12.45 36.01
CA LYS A 135 -48.22 12.66 36.40
C LYS A 135 -48.25 12.89 37.93
N PRO A 136 -48.84 13.99 38.43
CA PRO A 136 -48.94 14.19 39.87
C PRO A 136 -49.88 13.14 40.45
N LEU A 137 -49.37 12.31 41.36
CA LEU A 137 -50.18 11.44 42.20
C LEU A 137 -50.93 12.35 43.19
N GLY A 138 -52.21 12.60 42.92
CA GLY A 138 -53.10 13.19 43.91
C GLY A 138 -53.38 12.16 45.00
N THR A 139 -52.89 12.40 46.21
CA THR A 139 -53.40 11.74 47.41
C THR A 139 -54.66 12.49 47.84
N GLY A 140 -55.81 11.97 47.45
CA GLY A 140 -57.06 12.24 48.15
C GLY A 140 -57.03 11.45 49.46
N LEU A 141 -56.89 12.15 50.57
CA LEU A 141 -57.24 11.64 51.88
C LEU A 141 -58.21 12.64 52.50
N GLU A 142 -59.46 12.19 52.55
CA GLU A 142 -60.45 12.50 53.58
C GLU A 142 -59.89 12.17 54.98
#